data_AF-A0A1T5FLP9-F1
#
_entry.id   AF-A0A1T5FLP9-F1
#
_cell.length_a   1.000
_cell.length_b   1.000
_cell.length_c   1.000
_cell.angle_alpha   90.00
_cell.angle_beta   90.00
_cell.angle_gamma   90.00
#
_symmetry.space_group_name_H-M   'P 1'
#
loop_
_entity.id
_entity.type
_entity.pdbx_description
1 polymer ?
#
loop_
_entity_poly.entity_id
_entity_poly.type
_entity_poly.pdbx_seq_one_letter_code
_entity_poly.pdbx_strand_id
1 'polypeptide(L)'
;MLGKPSRWFAPLAATAALLLAASPAGATVTRPPNPPDFVVPADLACGFDLGVSGTGGKITRIDFKNGNFFQVGKGVILTYTNLSNGKTYRVNTAGTVARFTQNPDGKTWTFSAAGHFGFIFFPTDAPGAGAFQYTGQLKLTIDSPSTVNVLSVDSSGGKAVDICARLR
;
A
#
# COMPACT_ATOMS: atom_id res chain seq x y z
N MET A 1 -2.57 -65.60 37.63
CA MET A 1 -3.82 -64.88 37.29
C MET A 1 -3.67 -64.37 35.87
N LEU A 2 -4.29 -65.09 34.93
CA LEU A 2 -4.13 -64.97 33.48
C LEU A 2 -5.16 -63.96 32.94
N GLY A 3 -4.68 -63.02 32.11
CA GLY A 3 -5.51 -62.00 31.47
C GLY A 3 -6.62 -62.57 30.59
N LYS A 4 -7.78 -61.92 30.59
CA LYS A 4 -8.94 -62.29 29.76
C LYS A 4 -8.78 -61.83 28.30
N PRO A 5 -9.36 -62.57 27.35
CA PRO A 5 -8.92 -62.58 25.95
C PRO A 5 -9.57 -61.51 25.05
N SER A 6 -8.81 -61.20 24.00
CA SER A 6 -9.18 -60.52 22.76
C SER A 6 -10.53 -60.99 22.20
N ARG A 7 -11.36 -60.02 21.79
CA ARG A 7 -12.51 -60.21 20.92
C ARG A 7 -12.24 -59.44 19.63
N TRP A 8 -11.63 -60.13 18.68
CA TRP A 8 -11.60 -59.72 17.28
C TRP A 8 -13.03 -59.68 16.74
N PHE A 9 -13.47 -58.52 16.24
CA PHE A 9 -14.33 -58.41 15.05
C PHE A 9 -14.09 -57.02 14.45
N ALA A 10 -13.26 -56.98 13.41
CA ALA A 10 -13.29 -55.87 12.46
C ALA A 10 -14.37 -56.20 11.41
N PRO A 11 -15.32 -55.28 11.19
CA PRO A 11 -15.80 -55.01 9.85
C PRO A 11 -15.27 -53.63 9.44
N LEU A 12 -14.64 -53.62 8.26
CA LEU A 12 -14.31 -52.46 7.46
C LEU A 12 -15.41 -51.39 7.54
N ALA A 13 -15.19 -50.36 8.37
CA ALA A 13 -15.89 -49.09 8.20
C ALA A 13 -15.05 -48.28 7.23
N ALA A 14 -15.58 -48.12 6.01
CA ALA A 14 -15.02 -47.25 5.00
C ALA A 14 -14.84 -45.84 5.57
N THR A 15 -13.61 -45.50 5.94
CA THR A 15 -13.21 -44.11 6.19
C THR A 15 -13.29 -43.40 4.86
N ALA A 16 -14.41 -42.72 4.61
CA ALA A 16 -14.47 -41.68 3.61
C ALA A 16 -13.45 -40.61 4.03
N ALA A 17 -12.24 -40.70 3.45
CA ALA A 17 -11.26 -39.64 3.53
C ALA A 17 -11.87 -38.42 2.82
N LEU A 18 -12.51 -37.55 3.59
CA LEU A 18 -12.77 -36.18 3.18
C LEU A 18 -11.39 -35.55 2.94
N LEU A 19 -10.93 -35.66 1.69
CA LEU A 19 -9.92 -34.80 1.11
C LEU A 19 -10.47 -33.39 1.19
N LEU A 20 -10.24 -32.73 2.33
CA LEU A 20 -10.21 -31.28 2.40
C LEU A 20 -9.10 -30.86 1.43
N ALA A 21 -9.48 -30.64 0.18
CA ALA A 21 -8.68 -29.94 -0.79
C ALA A 21 -8.46 -28.54 -0.22
N ALA A 22 -7.39 -28.38 0.56
CA ALA A 22 -6.88 -27.08 0.94
C ALA A 22 -6.47 -26.40 -0.36
N SER A 23 -7.38 -25.61 -0.92
CA SER A 23 -7.07 -24.79 -2.10
C SER A 23 -5.86 -23.93 -1.72
N PRO A 24 -4.71 -24.07 -2.42
CA PRO A 24 -3.56 -23.25 -2.13
C PRO A 24 -4.00 -21.80 -2.23
N ALA A 25 -3.75 -21.06 -1.15
CA ALA A 25 -4.13 -19.68 -1.04
C ALA A 25 -3.24 -18.80 -1.92
N GLY A 26 -3.44 -18.86 -3.23
CA GLY A 26 -2.77 -17.99 -4.17
C GLY A 26 -3.26 -16.56 -4.01
N ALA A 27 -2.34 -15.65 -3.68
CA ALA A 27 -2.57 -14.22 -3.82
C ALA A 27 -2.80 -13.87 -5.29
N THR A 28 -3.80 -13.04 -5.59
CA THR A 28 -4.01 -12.55 -6.96
C THR A 28 -3.12 -11.34 -7.17
N VAL A 29 -2.37 -11.34 -8.27
CA VAL A 29 -1.51 -10.21 -8.66
C VAL A 29 -2.23 -9.43 -9.74
N THR A 30 -2.68 -8.23 -9.41
CA THR A 30 -3.29 -7.29 -10.36
C THR A 30 -2.35 -6.13 -10.64
N ARG A 31 -2.43 -5.55 -11.84
CA ARG A 31 -1.51 -4.50 -12.31
C ARG A 31 -2.25 -3.17 -12.41
N PRO A 32 -1.85 -2.11 -11.68
CA PRO A 32 -2.25 -0.75 -12.01
C PRO A 32 -1.72 -0.36 -13.40
N PRO A 33 -2.52 0.30 -14.26
CA PRO A 33 -2.23 0.34 -15.69
C PRO A 33 -0.92 1.05 -16.06
N ASN A 34 -0.54 2.16 -15.41
CA ASN A 34 0.62 2.98 -15.77
C ASN A 34 1.24 3.70 -14.55
N PRO A 35 2.48 4.21 -14.66
CA PRO A 35 2.99 5.21 -13.74
C PRO A 35 2.03 6.42 -13.64
N PRO A 36 2.09 7.21 -12.54
CA PRO A 36 1.19 8.35 -12.38
C PRO A 36 1.36 9.36 -13.52
N ASP A 37 0.26 9.97 -13.96
CA ASP A 37 0.26 11.14 -14.83
C ASP A 37 -1.01 11.95 -14.54
N PHE A 38 -0.90 12.95 -13.68
CA PHE A 38 -2.04 13.75 -13.22
C PHE A 38 -1.61 15.12 -12.72
N VAL A 39 -2.60 16.00 -12.53
CA VAL A 39 -2.42 17.33 -11.93
C VAL A 39 -3.14 17.38 -10.60
N VAL A 40 -2.47 17.93 -9.58
CA VAL A 40 -3.09 18.30 -8.30
C VAL A 40 -3.35 19.80 -8.31
N PRO A 41 -4.61 20.23 -8.29
CA PRO A 41 -5.00 21.63 -8.18
C PRO A 41 -4.32 22.38 -7.02
N ALA A 42 -4.10 23.68 -7.22
CA ALA A 42 -3.43 24.56 -6.27
C ALA A 42 -3.99 24.52 -4.84
N ASP A 43 -5.31 24.42 -4.69
CA ASP A 43 -6.04 24.40 -3.43
C ASP A 43 -5.94 23.07 -2.67
N LEU A 44 -5.42 22.02 -3.32
CA LEU A 44 -5.37 20.66 -2.76
C LEU A 44 -4.02 20.28 -2.15
N ALA A 45 -2.92 20.94 -2.51
CA ALA A 45 -1.59 20.61 -1.94
C ALA A 45 -0.63 21.79 -1.80
N CYS A 46 -0.17 22.39 -2.92
CA CYS A 46 1.02 23.24 -2.93
C CYS A 46 0.79 24.76 -3.09
N GLY A 47 -0.47 25.20 -3.20
CA GLY A 47 -0.80 26.59 -3.53
C GLY A 47 -0.54 26.96 -5.00
N PHE A 48 -0.18 25.99 -5.83
CA PHE A 48 -0.05 26.06 -7.29
C PHE A 48 -0.40 24.70 -7.88
N ASP A 49 -0.78 24.66 -9.16
CA ASP A 49 -1.07 23.40 -9.84
C ASP A 49 0.21 22.55 -9.95
N LEU A 50 0.19 21.40 -9.29
CA LEU A 50 1.31 20.47 -9.22
C LEU A 50 1.09 19.35 -10.24
N GLY A 51 1.87 19.34 -11.31
CA GLY A 51 1.96 18.20 -12.23
C GLY A 51 2.79 17.08 -11.61
N VAL A 52 2.26 15.86 -11.66
CA VAL A 52 2.95 14.64 -11.19
C VAL A 52 2.97 13.62 -12.31
N SER A 53 4.16 13.28 -12.78
CA SER A 53 4.34 12.24 -13.79
C SER A 53 5.37 11.19 -13.37
N GLY A 54 5.15 9.95 -13.78
CA GLY A 54 6.02 8.83 -13.60
C GLY A 54 6.44 8.28 -14.95
N THR A 55 7.70 7.89 -15.08
CA THR A 55 8.17 7.14 -16.26
C THR A 55 9.02 5.96 -15.85
N GLY A 56 9.02 4.91 -16.67
CA GLY A 56 9.72 3.67 -16.38
C GLY A 56 9.12 2.89 -15.20
N GLY A 57 9.82 1.83 -14.82
CA GLY A 57 9.48 1.03 -13.65
C GLY A 57 8.25 0.13 -13.79
N LYS A 58 7.83 -0.49 -12.68
CA LYS A 58 6.65 -1.36 -12.59
C LYS A 58 5.97 -1.17 -11.24
N ILE A 59 4.65 -0.97 -11.25
CA ILE A 59 3.79 -1.02 -10.06
C ILE A 59 3.00 -2.33 -10.10
N THR A 60 3.01 -3.08 -9.00
CA THR A 60 2.34 -4.37 -8.88
C THR A 60 1.50 -4.38 -7.61
N ARG A 61 0.24 -4.82 -7.71
CA ARG A 61 -0.63 -5.04 -6.56
C ARG A 61 -0.66 -6.53 -6.24
N ILE A 62 -0.56 -6.87 -4.95
CA ILE A 62 -0.61 -8.24 -4.44
C ILE A 62 -1.73 -8.30 -3.42
N ASP A 63 -2.83 -8.98 -3.75
CA ASP A 63 -4.00 -9.09 -2.90
C ASP A 63 -3.94 -10.36 -2.03
N PHE A 64 -4.15 -10.22 -0.72
CA PHE A 64 -4.20 -11.33 0.23
C PHE A 64 -5.66 -11.72 0.52
N LYS A 65 -5.87 -12.99 0.89
CA LYS A 65 -7.22 -13.52 1.20
C LYS A 65 -7.93 -12.80 2.34
N ASN A 66 -7.18 -12.19 3.26
CA ASN A 66 -7.73 -11.46 4.40
C ASN A 66 -8.13 -10.01 4.08
N GLY A 67 -8.18 -9.62 2.79
CA GLY A 67 -8.54 -8.27 2.35
C GLY A 67 -7.39 -7.27 2.40
N ASN A 68 -6.26 -7.62 3.02
CA ASN A 68 -5.04 -6.81 2.95
C ASN A 68 -4.46 -6.88 1.54
N PHE A 69 -3.68 -5.87 1.17
CA PHE A 69 -2.92 -5.91 -0.07
C PHE A 69 -1.64 -5.11 0.03
N PHE A 70 -0.68 -5.46 -0.83
CA PHE A 70 0.52 -4.66 -1.06
C PHE A 70 0.44 -3.95 -2.40
N GLN A 71 1.03 -2.77 -2.48
CA GLN A 71 1.43 -2.13 -3.72
C GLN A 71 2.95 -1.98 -3.73
N VAL A 72 3.57 -2.55 -4.76
CA VAL A 72 5.03 -2.58 -4.90
C VAL A 72 5.41 -1.80 -6.14
N GLY A 73 6.13 -0.70 -5.98
CA GLY A 73 6.74 0.07 -7.06
C GLY A 73 8.21 -0.28 -7.21
N LYS A 74 8.73 -0.38 -8.43
CA LYS A 74 10.16 -0.53 -8.70
C LYS A 74 10.59 0.42 -9.82
N GLY A 75 11.61 1.24 -9.59
CA GLY A 75 12.33 1.97 -10.64
C GLY A 75 11.51 3.02 -11.39
N VAL A 76 10.51 3.63 -10.74
CA VAL A 76 9.73 4.73 -11.35
C VAL A 76 10.52 6.03 -11.19
N ILE A 77 10.72 6.76 -12.27
CA ILE A 77 11.23 8.14 -12.21
C ILE A 77 10.02 9.05 -11.99
N LEU A 78 9.90 9.62 -10.79
CA LEU A 78 8.86 10.59 -10.48
C LEU A 78 9.37 11.99 -10.82
N THR A 79 8.52 12.76 -11.49
CA THR A 79 8.74 14.16 -11.83
C THR A 79 7.58 14.97 -11.27
N TYR A 80 7.93 15.97 -10.46
CA TYR A 80 7.01 16.95 -9.91
C TYR A 80 7.28 18.29 -10.60
N THR A 81 6.22 18.96 -11.05
CA THR A 81 6.32 20.22 -11.79
C THR A 81 5.37 21.24 -11.21
N ASN A 82 5.88 22.43 -10.88
CA ASN A 82 5.01 23.58 -10.67
C ASN A 82 4.62 24.13 -12.04
N LEU A 83 3.35 23.98 -12.42
CA LEU A 83 2.88 24.33 -13.76
C LEU A 83 2.84 25.84 -14.01
N SER A 84 2.85 26.66 -12.95
CA SER A 84 2.86 28.13 -13.08
C SER A 84 4.23 28.71 -13.46
N ASN A 85 5.33 28.06 -13.09
CA ASN A 85 6.69 28.57 -13.30
C ASN A 85 7.63 27.58 -14.00
N GLY A 86 7.18 26.35 -14.27
CA GLY A 86 7.95 25.32 -14.95
C GLY A 86 9.08 24.69 -14.11
N LYS A 87 9.23 25.03 -12.82
CA LYS A 87 10.23 24.39 -11.95
C LYS A 87 9.89 22.92 -11.78
N THR A 88 10.91 22.07 -11.87
CA THR A 88 10.77 20.62 -11.73
C THR A 88 11.66 20.04 -10.64
N TYR A 89 11.18 18.96 -10.02
CA TYR A 89 11.96 18.10 -9.14
C TYR A 89 11.80 16.66 -9.63
N ARG A 90 12.93 16.03 -9.98
CA ARG A 90 12.96 14.67 -10.53
C ARG A 90 13.70 13.74 -9.57
N VAL A 91 13.13 12.57 -9.33
CA VAL A 91 13.69 11.58 -8.42
C VAL A 91 13.55 10.19 -9.02
N ASN A 92 14.67 9.47 -9.07
CA ASN A 92 14.67 8.05 -9.41
C ASN A 92 14.32 7.25 -8.15
N THR A 93 13.16 6.58 -8.15
CA THR A 93 12.74 5.78 -7.00
C THR A 93 13.38 4.40 -7.06
N ALA A 94 14.12 4.02 -6.00
CA ALA A 94 14.70 2.69 -5.87
C ALA A 94 13.63 1.59 -5.62
N GLY A 95 12.37 2.00 -5.49
CA GLY A 95 11.22 1.16 -5.25
C GLY A 95 10.54 1.48 -3.92
N THR A 96 9.30 1.04 -3.78
CA THR A 96 8.51 1.17 -2.56
C THR A 96 7.69 -0.09 -2.33
N VAL A 97 7.40 -0.36 -1.06
CA VAL A 97 6.38 -1.32 -0.66
C VAL A 97 5.39 -0.57 0.22
N ALA A 98 4.17 -0.43 -0.27
CA ALA A 98 3.03 0.04 0.50
C ALA A 98 2.15 -1.14 0.92
N ARG A 99 1.70 -1.13 2.16
CA ARG A 99 0.85 -2.14 2.79
C ARG A 99 -0.39 -1.46 3.34
N PHE A 100 -1.54 -2.06 3.05
CA PHE A 100 -2.82 -1.68 3.64
C PHE A 100 -3.28 -2.83 4.55
N THR A 101 -3.65 -2.51 5.78
CA THR A 101 -4.11 -3.50 6.76
C THR A 101 -5.31 -2.96 7.50
N GLN A 102 -6.42 -3.69 7.48
CA GLN A 102 -7.61 -3.29 8.23
C GLN A 102 -7.32 -3.38 9.73
N ASN A 103 -7.71 -2.35 10.48
CA ASN A 103 -7.51 -2.31 11.93
C ASN A 103 -8.58 -3.17 12.64
N PRO A 104 -8.34 -3.58 13.91
CA PRO A 104 -9.29 -4.39 14.67
C PRO A 104 -10.68 -3.77 14.87
N ASP A 105 -10.81 -2.46 14.71
CA ASP A 105 -12.09 -1.74 14.78
C ASP A 105 -13.01 -2.01 13.56
N GLY A 106 -12.47 -2.62 12.49
CA GLY A 106 -13.17 -2.89 11.24
C GLY A 106 -13.52 -1.65 10.41
N LYS A 107 -13.19 -0.44 10.89
CA LYS A 107 -13.59 0.84 10.32
C LYS A 107 -12.44 1.63 9.73
N THR A 108 -11.25 1.47 10.28
CA THR A 108 -10.05 2.19 9.83
C THR A 108 -9.02 1.22 9.29
N TRP A 109 -8.02 1.78 8.61
CA TRP A 109 -6.93 1.03 8.00
C TRP A 109 -5.60 1.63 8.40
N THR A 110 -4.62 0.76 8.63
CA THR A 110 -3.21 1.15 8.66
C THR A 110 -2.67 1.13 7.23
N PHE A 111 -2.20 2.28 6.75
CA PHE A 111 -1.30 2.38 5.60
C PHE A 111 0.15 2.41 6.09
N SER A 112 1.02 1.61 5.49
CA SER A 112 2.46 1.63 5.78
C SER A 112 3.25 1.56 4.49
N ALA A 113 4.08 2.55 4.22
CA ALA A 113 4.96 2.58 3.06
C ALA A 113 6.43 2.65 3.49
N ALA A 114 7.28 1.92 2.77
CA ALA A 114 8.72 1.93 2.97
C ALA A 114 9.47 1.93 1.64
N GLY A 115 10.52 2.76 1.54
CA GLY A 115 11.34 2.93 0.35
C GLY A 115 11.28 4.36 -0.20
N HIS A 116 11.18 4.49 -1.52
CA HIS A 116 11.15 5.75 -2.24
C HIS A 116 9.75 5.96 -2.83
N PHE A 117 8.96 6.88 -2.28
CA PHE A 117 7.58 7.12 -2.73
C PHE A 117 7.17 8.58 -2.55
N GLY A 118 6.30 9.05 -3.44
CA GLY A 118 5.56 10.29 -3.23
C GLY A 118 4.33 10.04 -2.39
N PHE A 119 3.98 10.99 -1.52
CA PHE A 119 2.70 11.02 -0.82
C PHE A 119 2.16 12.45 -0.83
N ILE A 120 0.86 12.59 -1.07
CA ILE A 120 0.16 13.87 -1.10
C ILE A 120 -0.89 13.82 0.00
N PHE A 121 -0.81 14.77 0.92
CA PHE A 121 -1.85 15.04 1.90
C PHE A 121 -2.78 16.12 1.33
N PHE A 122 -4.08 15.89 1.43
CA PHE A 122 -5.13 16.81 1.04
C PHE A 122 -5.60 17.67 2.22
N PRO A 123 -6.40 18.72 2.00
CA PRO A 123 -6.80 19.63 3.08
C PRO A 123 -7.56 18.97 4.24
N THR A 124 -8.26 17.85 3.99
CA THR A 124 -9.01 17.09 5.01
C THR A 124 -8.16 16.09 5.78
N ASP A 125 -6.92 15.87 5.35
CA ASP A 125 -5.99 14.94 5.99
C ASP A 125 -5.33 15.59 7.21
N ALA A 126 -5.02 14.80 8.24
CA ALA A 126 -3.99 15.15 9.20
C ALA A 126 -2.61 14.82 8.58
N PRO A 127 -1.65 15.75 8.49
CA PRO A 127 -1.50 17.01 9.24
C PRO A 127 -2.01 18.28 8.53
N GLY A 128 -2.59 18.15 7.34
CA GLY A 128 -2.98 19.23 6.45
C GLY A 128 -2.35 19.07 5.07
N ALA A 129 -2.77 19.92 4.13
CA ALA A 129 -2.38 19.82 2.73
C ALA A 129 -0.86 19.91 2.52
N GLY A 130 -0.31 19.08 1.63
CA GLY A 130 1.10 19.12 1.25
C GLY A 130 1.52 17.95 0.38
N ALA A 131 2.64 18.09 -0.33
CA ALA A 131 3.21 17.03 -1.17
C ALA A 131 4.65 16.72 -0.75
N PHE A 132 4.93 15.45 -0.53
CA PHE A 132 6.22 15.00 0.01
C PHE A 132 6.79 13.84 -0.80
N GLN A 133 8.09 13.91 -1.08
CA GLN A 133 8.85 12.76 -1.56
C GLN A 133 9.60 12.14 -0.39
N TYR A 134 9.23 10.91 -0.05
CA TYR A 134 9.89 10.14 0.99
C TYR A 134 11.03 9.28 0.41
N THR A 135 12.10 9.19 1.20
CA THR A 135 13.13 8.14 1.17
C THR A 135 13.24 7.63 2.61
N GLY A 136 12.44 6.61 2.93
CA GLY A 136 12.26 6.18 4.31
C GLY A 136 10.95 5.43 4.52
N GLN A 137 10.27 5.73 5.61
CA GLN A 137 9.04 5.06 6.02
C GLN A 137 7.96 6.06 6.43
N LEU A 138 6.71 5.69 6.17
CA LEU A 138 5.52 6.40 6.61
C LEU A 138 4.48 5.38 7.05
N LYS A 139 3.91 5.58 8.23
CA LYS A 139 2.77 4.81 8.75
C LYS A 139 1.66 5.77 9.11
N LEU A 140 0.47 5.50 8.61
CA LEU A 140 -0.72 6.33 8.74
C LEU A 140 -1.91 5.47 9.19
N THR A 141 -2.83 6.09 9.91
CA THR A 141 -4.20 5.60 10.00
C THR A 141 -5.04 6.36 8.98
N ILE A 142 -5.79 5.63 8.15
CA ILE A 142 -6.69 6.15 7.11
C ILE A 142 -8.11 5.60 7.30
N ASP A 143 -9.10 6.28 6.72
CA ASP A 143 -10.50 5.84 6.72
C ASP A 143 -10.72 4.56 5.88
N SER A 144 -10.20 4.52 4.65
CA SER A 144 -10.34 3.41 3.73
C SER A 144 -9.21 3.37 2.69
N PRO A 145 -8.91 2.20 2.09
CA PRO A 145 -7.90 2.11 1.04
C PRO A 145 -8.31 2.77 -0.29
N SER A 146 -9.59 3.09 -0.48
CA SER A 146 -10.11 3.71 -1.70
C SER A 146 -10.03 5.24 -1.69
N THR A 147 -10.29 5.86 -0.54
CA THR A 147 -10.26 7.31 -0.35
C THR A 147 -8.93 7.79 0.20
N VAL A 148 -8.29 6.96 1.03
CA VAL A 148 -6.99 7.24 1.67
C VAL A 148 -7.02 8.56 2.47
N ASN A 149 -8.16 8.93 3.04
CA ASN A 149 -8.25 10.11 3.88
C ASN A 149 -7.51 9.83 5.20
N VAL A 150 -6.47 10.61 5.45
CA VAL A 150 -5.52 10.39 6.55
C VAL A 150 -6.08 10.96 7.85
N LEU A 151 -6.36 10.06 8.79
CA LEU A 151 -6.84 10.40 10.12
C LEU A 151 -5.69 10.76 11.06
N SER A 152 -4.53 10.10 10.90
CA SER A 152 -3.32 10.41 11.66
C SER A 152 -2.05 9.95 10.95
N VAL A 153 -0.95 10.67 11.23
CA VAL A 153 0.41 10.21 10.95
C VAL A 153 0.93 9.50 12.19
N ASP A 154 0.94 8.17 12.16
CA ASP A 154 1.34 7.35 13.31
C ASP A 154 2.85 7.34 13.49
N SER A 155 3.60 7.35 12.39
CA SER A 155 5.06 7.51 12.41
C SER A 155 5.61 7.88 11.04
N SER A 156 6.74 8.59 11.02
CA SER A 156 7.55 8.81 9.83
C SER A 156 9.02 8.68 10.19
N GLY A 157 9.83 8.15 9.27
CA GLY A 157 11.26 7.98 9.46
C GLY A 157 12.03 8.07 8.15
N GLY A 158 13.32 8.41 8.22
CA GLY A 158 14.14 8.70 7.05
C GLY A 158 14.01 10.15 6.60
N LYS A 159 14.05 10.39 5.28
CA LYS A 159 14.01 11.74 4.69
C LYS A 159 12.66 11.99 4.01
N ALA A 160 12.06 13.14 4.28
CA ALA A 160 10.93 13.68 3.53
C ALA A 160 11.35 15.00 2.88
N VAL A 161 11.26 15.09 1.55
CA VAL A 161 11.46 16.34 0.82
C VAL A 161 10.08 16.98 0.61
N ASP A 162 9.89 18.18 1.15
CA ASP A 162 8.72 19.01 0.85
C ASP A 162 8.80 19.49 -0.61
N ILE A 163 7.93 18.95 -1.45
CA ILE A 163 7.87 19.25 -2.88
C ILE A 163 7.31 20.66 -3.11
N CYS A 164 6.34 21.06 -2.30
CA CYS A 164 5.71 22.37 -2.42
C CYS A 164 6.75 23.47 -2.15
N ALA A 165 7.54 23.35 -1.08
CA ALA A 165 8.65 24.26 -0.79
C ALA A 165 9.75 24.21 -1.85
N ARG A 166 10.07 23.02 -2.38
CA ARG A 166 11.15 22.82 -3.37
C ARG A 166 10.87 23.48 -4.73
N LEU A 167 9.60 23.69 -5.06
CA LEU A 167 9.12 24.16 -6.36
C LEU A 167 8.52 25.58 -6.36
N ARG A 168 8.54 26.27 -5.21
CA ARG A 168 8.28 27.72 -5.15
C ARG A 168 9.35 28.48 -5.90
#